data_AF-A0A9D9WD28-F1
#
_entry.id   AF-A0A9D9WD28-F1
#
_cell.length_a   1.000
_cell.length_b   1.000
_cell.length_c   1.000
_cell.angle_alpha   90.00
_cell.angle_beta   90.00
_cell.angle_gamma   90.00
#
_symmetry.space_group_name_H-M   'P 1'
#
loop_
_entity.id
_entity.type
_entity.pdbx_description
1 polymer ?
#
loop_
_entity_poly.entity_id
_entity_poly.type
_entity_poly.pdbx_seq_one_letter_code
_entity_poly.pdbx_strand_id
1 'polypeptide(L)'
;MFKRFAFNWKAQTAHGLHSPFVFDLYTQVIDPIYQQNPDNIQESIIHGLGKHLKLAAGKIHVVDFAKLNESDLHAISTLLVDPDNLLICLNIRHSEESLQNWAFIAAKTQAIHSIELFEMGIISLKRIAPKQHFFLKKS
;
A
#
# COMPACT_ATOMS: atom_id res chain seq x y z
N MET A 1 -3.68 -13.28 -15.82
CA MET A 1 -4.93 -13.78 -15.20
C MET A 1 -4.68 -14.68 -13.98
N PHE A 2 -3.83 -15.71 -14.06
CA PHE A 2 -3.52 -16.61 -12.94
C PHE A 2 -3.00 -15.89 -11.67
N LYS A 3 -2.05 -14.96 -11.80
CA LYS A 3 -1.51 -14.17 -10.67
C LYS A 3 -2.61 -13.42 -9.89
N ARG A 4 -3.58 -12.84 -10.60
CA ARG A 4 -4.72 -12.12 -10.00
C ARG A 4 -5.64 -13.05 -9.24
N PHE A 5 -5.94 -14.21 -9.81
CA PHE A 5 -6.77 -15.21 -9.14
C PHE A 5 -6.12 -15.68 -7.83
N ALA A 6 -4.83 -16.04 -7.88
CA ALA A 6 -4.07 -16.46 -6.71
C ALA A 6 -4.01 -15.37 -5.61
N PHE A 7 -3.88 -14.10 -6.01
CA PHE A 7 -3.97 -12.97 -5.08
C PHE A 7 -5.36 -12.87 -4.43
N ASN A 8 -6.43 -12.93 -5.24
CA ASN A 8 -7.80 -12.78 -4.75
C ASN A 8 -8.21 -13.87 -3.76
N TRP A 9 -7.55 -15.04 -3.80
CA TRP A 9 -7.73 -16.11 -2.83
C TRP A 9 -7.18 -15.76 -1.44
N LYS A 10 -6.09 -15.00 -1.38
CA LYS A 10 -5.48 -14.52 -0.12
C LYS A 10 -6.09 -13.20 0.35
N ALA A 11 -6.63 -12.43 -0.58
CA ALA A 11 -7.13 -11.09 -0.31
C ALA A 11 -8.43 -11.08 0.51
N GLN A 12 -8.44 -10.19 1.49
CA GLN A 12 -9.49 -10.00 2.47
C GLN A 12 -10.38 -8.81 2.08
N THR A 13 -11.58 -8.81 2.64
CA THR A 13 -12.52 -7.68 2.67
C THR A 13 -12.75 -7.29 4.13
N ALA A 14 -13.64 -6.33 4.40
CA ALA A 14 -13.90 -5.80 5.75
C ALA A 14 -14.06 -6.89 6.84
N HIS A 15 -14.74 -8.00 6.52
CA HIS A 15 -15.04 -9.08 7.46
C HIS A 15 -13.81 -9.85 7.98
N GLY A 16 -12.64 -9.74 7.32
CA GLY A 16 -11.38 -10.37 7.75
C GLY A 16 -10.41 -9.43 8.46
N LEU A 17 -10.70 -8.12 8.50
CA LEU A 17 -9.73 -7.12 8.96
C LEU A 17 -9.86 -6.87 10.47
N HIS A 18 -8.81 -7.25 11.20
CA HIS A 18 -8.73 -7.05 12.65
C HIS A 18 -7.89 -5.85 13.07
N SER A 19 -7.13 -5.23 12.15
CA SER A 19 -6.42 -3.98 12.43
C SER A 19 -7.38 -2.81 12.29
N PRO A 20 -7.69 -2.04 13.36
CA PRO A 20 -8.62 -0.91 13.28
C PRO A 20 -8.20 0.12 12.23
N PHE A 21 -6.89 0.36 12.10
CA PHE A 21 -6.33 1.26 11.09
C PHE A 21 -6.61 0.76 9.67
N VAL A 22 -6.36 -0.52 9.39
CA VAL A 22 -6.56 -1.08 8.04
C VAL A 22 -8.04 -1.23 7.72
N PHE A 23 -8.86 -1.58 8.70
CA PHE A 23 -10.31 -1.63 8.56
C PHE A 23 -10.90 -0.26 8.21
N ASP A 24 -10.50 0.78 8.93
CA ASP A 24 -10.91 2.17 8.64
C ASP A 24 -10.46 2.60 7.23
N LEU A 25 -9.19 2.38 6.88
CA LEU A 25 -8.69 2.68 5.54
C LEU A 25 -9.45 1.94 4.43
N TYR A 26 -9.76 0.68 4.67
CA TYR A 26 -10.47 -0.16 3.70
C TYR A 26 -11.89 0.34 3.49
N THR A 27 -12.65 0.52 4.58
CA THR A 27 -14.07 0.87 4.53
C THR A 27 -14.33 2.32 4.13
N GLN A 28 -13.44 3.24 4.46
CA GLN A 28 -13.62 4.67 4.18
C GLN A 28 -13.01 5.12 2.85
N VAL A 29 -12.02 4.39 2.34
CA VAL A 29 -11.27 4.81 1.14
C VAL A 29 -11.24 3.72 0.07
N ILE A 30 -10.62 2.58 0.37
CA ILE A 30 -10.24 1.60 -0.65
C ILE A 30 -11.47 0.96 -1.30
N ASP A 31 -12.40 0.42 -0.49
CA ASP A 31 -13.57 -0.27 -1.01
C ASP A 31 -14.55 0.70 -1.70
N PRO A 32 -14.89 1.88 -1.14
CA PRO A 32 -15.71 2.86 -1.86
C PRO A 32 -15.16 3.23 -3.25
N ILE A 33 -13.84 3.39 -3.39
CA ILE A 33 -13.21 3.68 -4.67
C ILE A 33 -13.29 2.49 -5.62
N TYR A 34 -13.08 1.27 -5.13
CA TYR A 34 -13.31 0.07 -5.94
C TYR A 34 -14.76 -0.09 -6.39
N GLN A 35 -15.74 0.30 -5.57
CA GLN A 35 -17.16 0.27 -5.93
C GLN A 35 -17.50 1.32 -7.00
N GLN A 36 -16.89 2.51 -6.94
CA GLN A 36 -17.05 3.55 -7.94
C GLN A 36 -16.46 3.18 -9.31
N ASN A 37 -15.50 2.26 -9.35
CA ASN A 37 -14.84 1.79 -10.57
C ASN A 37 -14.35 2.94 -11.50
N PRO A 38 -13.55 3.89 -10.98
CA PRO A 38 -13.04 5.00 -11.78
C PRO A 38 -12.05 4.52 -12.84
N ASP A 39 -11.87 5.32 -13.89
CA ASP A 39 -10.90 5.04 -14.97
C ASP A 39 -9.46 4.88 -14.42
N ASN A 40 -9.09 5.70 -13.44
CA ASN A 40 -7.81 5.62 -12.73
C ASN A 40 -7.99 5.32 -11.24
N ILE A 41 -8.02 4.03 -10.91
CA ILE A 41 -8.13 3.55 -9.53
C ILE A 41 -6.94 4.01 -8.67
N GLN A 42 -5.71 3.99 -9.19
CA GLN A 42 -4.53 4.33 -8.39
C GLN A 42 -4.56 5.80 -7.93
N GLU A 43 -4.83 6.71 -8.86
CA GLU A 43 -4.96 8.14 -8.58
C GLU A 43 -6.10 8.43 -7.61
N SER A 44 -7.25 7.78 -7.81
CA SER A 44 -8.40 7.91 -6.92
C SER A 44 -8.06 7.50 -5.49
N ILE A 45 -7.33 6.39 -5.32
CA ILE A 45 -6.86 5.90 -4.01
C ILE A 45 -5.87 6.89 -3.39
N ILE A 46 -4.89 7.39 -4.13
CA ILE A 46 -3.93 8.40 -3.62
C ILE A 46 -4.67 9.62 -3.07
N HIS A 47 -5.61 10.16 -3.85
CA HIS A 47 -6.39 11.32 -3.44
C HIS A 47 -7.27 11.02 -2.21
N GLY A 48 -7.94 9.87 -2.20
CA GLY A 48 -8.75 9.41 -1.07
C GLY A 48 -7.93 9.25 0.23
N LEU A 49 -6.74 8.64 0.14
CA LEU A 49 -5.82 8.49 1.27
C LEU A 49 -5.37 9.86 1.80
N GLY A 50 -4.98 10.78 0.91
CA GLY A 50 -4.57 12.13 1.29
C GLY A 50 -5.67 12.89 2.04
N LYS A 51 -6.91 12.82 1.54
CA LYS A 51 -8.07 13.45 2.19
C LYS A 51 -8.41 12.82 3.53
N HIS A 52 -8.34 11.49 3.63
CA HIS A 52 -8.77 10.74 4.82
C HIS A 52 -7.77 10.83 5.97
N LEU A 53 -6.48 10.61 5.69
CA LEU A 53 -5.46 10.48 6.73
C LEU A 53 -5.00 11.83 7.33
N LYS A 54 -5.26 12.95 6.64
CA LYS A 54 -4.92 14.32 7.09
C LYS A 54 -3.48 14.44 7.62
N LEU A 55 -2.54 13.77 6.97
CA LEU A 55 -1.13 13.82 7.35
C LEU A 55 -0.55 15.21 7.09
N ALA A 56 0.51 15.56 7.81
CA ALA A 56 1.25 16.80 7.54
C ALA A 56 1.78 16.84 6.10
N ALA A 57 1.98 18.05 5.58
CA ALA A 57 2.56 18.23 4.25
C ALA A 57 3.91 17.49 4.13
N GLY A 58 4.11 16.80 3.00
CA GLY A 58 5.34 16.04 2.74
C GLY A 58 5.43 14.67 3.41
N LYS A 59 4.36 14.17 4.06
CA LYS A 59 4.34 12.83 4.67
C LYS A 59 3.85 11.70 3.77
N ILE A 60 3.19 12.02 2.66
CA ILE A 60 2.76 11.02 1.67
C ILE A 60 3.79 10.99 0.55
N HIS A 61 4.38 9.82 0.31
CA HIS A 61 5.40 9.59 -0.71
C HIS A 61 4.87 8.60 -1.73
N VAL A 62 4.69 9.04 -2.98
CA VAL A 62 4.29 8.17 -4.09
C VAL A 62 5.53 7.68 -4.81
N VAL A 63 5.65 6.37 -4.98
CA VAL A 63 6.84 5.72 -5.54
C VAL A 63 6.40 4.78 -6.66
N ASP A 64 6.96 4.95 -7.86
CA ASP A 64 6.63 4.12 -9.02
C ASP A 64 7.64 2.96 -9.16
N PHE A 65 7.22 1.75 -8.80
CA PHE A 65 8.08 0.57 -8.80
C PHE A 65 8.47 0.07 -10.20
N ALA A 66 7.82 0.58 -11.26
CA ALA A 66 8.22 0.30 -12.63
C ALA A 66 9.48 1.09 -13.05
N LYS A 67 9.88 2.11 -12.29
CA LYS A 67 10.96 3.05 -12.63
C LYS A 67 12.13 3.04 -11.65
N LEU A 68 12.10 2.17 -10.65
CA LEU A 68 13.12 2.12 -9.62
C LEU A 68 14.45 1.59 -10.16
N ASN A 69 15.53 2.16 -9.63
CA ASN A 69 16.87 1.62 -9.68
C ASN A 69 17.45 1.47 -8.25
N GLU A 70 18.69 1.02 -8.13
CA GLU A 70 19.35 0.79 -6.83
C GLU A 70 19.42 2.04 -5.94
N SER A 71 19.65 3.23 -6.53
CA SER A 71 19.75 4.47 -5.77
C SER A 71 18.39 4.89 -5.18
N ASP A 72 17.30 4.59 -5.87
CA ASP A 72 15.95 4.87 -5.39
C ASP A 72 15.60 3.98 -4.18
N LEU A 73 16.04 2.72 -4.15
CA LEU A 73 15.84 1.83 -3.00
C LEU A 73 16.53 2.37 -1.73
N HIS A 74 17.68 3.00 -1.88
CA HIS A 74 18.37 3.67 -0.78
C HIS A 74 17.58 4.91 -0.30
N ALA A 75 17.10 5.74 -1.23
CA ALA A 75 16.26 6.89 -0.90
C ALA A 75 14.97 6.47 -0.17
N ILE A 76 14.28 5.43 -0.66
CA ILE A 76 13.09 4.85 -0.01
C ILE A 76 13.43 4.38 1.40
N SER A 77 14.56 3.71 1.59
CA SER A 77 14.99 3.26 2.92
C SER A 77 15.17 4.41 3.92
N THR A 78 15.56 5.59 3.44
CA THR A 78 15.67 6.81 4.26
C THR A 78 14.29 7.34 4.66
N LEU A 79 13.28 7.24 3.78
CA LEU A 79 11.90 7.62 4.10
C LEU A 79 11.30 6.77 5.24
N LEU A 80 11.76 5.53 5.41
CA LEU A 80 11.28 4.61 6.45
C LEU A 80 11.70 5.01 7.87
N VAL A 81 12.59 6.00 8.02
CA VAL A 81 13.09 6.47 9.32
C VAL A 81 12.02 7.26 10.07
N ASP A 82 11.20 8.02 9.36
CA ASP A 82 10.15 8.85 9.94
C ASP A 82 8.83 8.06 10.06
N PRO A 83 8.36 7.77 11.28
CA PRO A 83 7.15 6.95 11.49
C PRO A 83 5.86 7.60 11.00
N ASP A 84 5.85 8.91 10.72
CA ASP A 84 4.70 9.60 10.17
C ASP A 84 4.62 9.53 8.63
N ASN A 85 5.67 9.04 7.98
CA ASN A 85 5.64 8.83 6.54
C ASN A 85 4.69 7.68 6.16
N LEU A 86 3.98 7.89 5.05
CA LEU A 86 3.16 6.91 4.37
C LEU A 86 3.71 6.76 2.95
N LEU A 87 4.04 5.53 2.55
CA LEU A 87 4.47 5.26 1.18
C LEU A 87 3.31 4.65 0.39
N ILE A 88 3.09 5.16 -0.82
CA ILE A 88 2.16 4.61 -1.81
C ILE A 88 3.00 4.10 -2.97
N CYS A 89 3.08 2.78 -3.09
CA CYS A 89 3.92 2.08 -4.05
C CYS A 89 3.08 1.71 -5.27
N LEU A 90 3.29 2.35 -6.41
CA LEU A 90 2.61 2.04 -7.66
C LEU A 90 3.34 0.93 -8.41
N ASN A 91 2.61 0.17 -9.21
CA ASN A 91 3.17 -0.77 -10.19
C ASN A 91 4.07 -1.86 -9.56
N ILE A 92 3.72 -2.34 -8.36
CA ILE A 92 4.50 -3.34 -7.61
C ILE A 92 4.56 -4.71 -8.31
N ARG A 93 3.78 -4.93 -9.37
CA ARG A 93 3.78 -6.17 -10.17
C ARG A 93 4.11 -5.94 -11.65
N HIS A 94 4.64 -4.77 -12.01
CA HIS A 94 5.02 -4.45 -13.38
C HIS A 94 6.09 -5.40 -13.93
N SER A 95 7.08 -5.75 -13.11
CA SER A 95 8.08 -6.79 -13.40
C SER A 95 8.33 -7.68 -12.19
N GLU A 96 9.07 -8.77 -12.37
CA GLU A 96 9.53 -9.60 -11.24
C GLU A 96 10.45 -8.79 -10.31
N GLU A 97 11.26 -7.88 -10.86
CA GLU A 97 12.10 -6.97 -10.08
C GLU A 97 11.25 -5.99 -9.25
N SER A 98 10.20 -5.39 -9.82
CA SER A 98 9.27 -4.54 -9.06
C SER A 98 8.64 -5.30 -7.88
N LEU A 99 8.30 -6.58 -8.09
CA LEU A 99 7.73 -7.43 -7.04
C LEU A 99 8.75 -7.81 -5.97
N GLN A 100 10.01 -8.06 -6.36
CA GLN A 100 11.11 -8.29 -5.42
C GLN A 100 11.41 -7.04 -4.59
N ASN A 101 11.42 -5.87 -5.22
CA ASN A 101 11.60 -4.59 -4.54
C ASN A 101 10.47 -4.34 -3.54
N TRP A 102 9.22 -4.62 -3.91
CA TRP A 102 8.08 -4.54 -2.98
C TRP A 102 8.28 -5.47 -1.79
N ALA A 103 8.61 -6.74 -2.03
CA ALA A 103 8.86 -7.71 -0.96
C ALA A 103 9.99 -7.24 -0.02
N PHE A 104 11.06 -6.67 -0.57
CA PHE A 104 12.18 -6.13 0.19
C PHE A 104 11.76 -4.96 1.09
N ILE A 105 11.01 -3.98 0.56
CA ILE A 105 10.56 -2.82 1.36
C ILE A 105 9.50 -3.24 2.39
N ALA A 106 8.52 -4.07 2.01
CA ALA A 106 7.50 -4.57 2.93
C ALA A 106 8.09 -5.44 4.07
N ALA A 107 9.23 -6.10 3.84
CA ALA A 107 9.93 -6.88 4.86
C ALA A 107 10.66 -6.03 5.92
N LYS A 108 10.90 -4.73 5.68
CA LYS A 108 11.58 -3.83 6.62
C LYS A 108 10.84 -3.74 7.96
N THR A 109 11.58 -3.71 9.08
CA THR A 109 10.98 -3.69 10.43
C THR A 109 10.17 -2.43 10.70
N GLN A 110 10.47 -1.35 9.98
CA GLN A 110 9.74 -0.08 10.02
C GLN A 110 8.38 -0.16 9.29
N ALA A 111 8.22 -1.06 8.32
CA ALA A 111 6.95 -1.27 7.62
C ALA A 111 5.97 -2.03 8.52
N ILE A 112 5.22 -1.28 9.36
CA ILE A 112 4.30 -1.85 10.36
C ILE A 112 3.08 -2.44 9.68
N HIS A 113 2.38 -1.66 8.85
CA HIS A 113 1.31 -2.19 8.03
C HIS A 113 1.73 -2.08 6.56
N SER A 114 1.88 -3.22 5.91
CA SER A 114 2.02 -3.31 4.45
C SER A 114 0.71 -3.84 3.87
N ILE A 115 0.08 -3.07 3.00
CA ILE A 115 -1.22 -3.37 2.40
C ILE A 115 -1.03 -3.51 0.90
N GLU A 116 -1.44 -4.64 0.34
CA GLU A 116 -1.34 -4.93 -1.09
C GLU A 116 -2.73 -4.89 -1.74
N LEU A 117 -2.83 -4.12 -2.83
CA LEU A 117 -4.00 -3.91 -3.70
C LEU A 117 -3.77 -4.51 -5.10
N PHE A 118 -2.94 -5.56 -5.15
CA PHE A 118 -2.36 -6.23 -6.31
C PHE A 118 -1.35 -5.40 -7.11
N GLU A 119 -1.76 -4.35 -7.82
CA GLU A 119 -0.84 -3.50 -8.60
C GLU A 119 -0.25 -2.36 -7.75
N MET A 120 -0.83 -2.09 -6.59
CA MET A 120 -0.42 -1.01 -5.68
C MET A 120 -0.14 -1.59 -4.30
N GLY A 121 0.85 -1.04 -3.61
CA GLY A 121 1.14 -1.27 -2.20
C GLY A 121 0.99 0.02 -1.38
N ILE A 122 0.66 -0.09 -0.10
CA ILE A 122 0.65 1.02 0.86
C ILE A 122 1.46 0.58 2.08
N ILE A 123 2.36 1.45 2.57
CA ILE A 123 3.15 1.19 3.78
C ILE A 123 2.91 2.29 4.80
N SER A 124 2.40 1.89 5.96
CA SER A 124 2.31 2.73 7.16
C SER A 124 3.40 2.33 8.16
N LEU A 125 4.08 3.33 8.71
CA LEU A 125 5.24 3.17 9.57
C LEU A 125 4.94 3.40 11.06
N LYS A 126 3.70 3.81 11.37
CA LYS A 126 3.26 4.11 12.73
C LYS A 126 3.31 2.88 13.61
N ARG A 127 4.18 2.90 14.62
CA ARG A 127 4.41 1.81 15.58
C ARG A 127 3.36 1.78 16.70
N ILE A 128 2.10 1.78 16.32
CA ILE A 128 0.95 1.69 17.23
C ILE A 128 0.35 0.28 17.31
N ALA A 129 0.85 -0.64 16.48
CA ALA A 129 0.35 -2.00 16.29
C ALA A 129 1.50 -2.95 15.90
N PRO A 130 1.33 -4.27 16.08
CA PRO A 130 2.31 -5.24 15.58
C PRO A 130 2.42 -5.18 14.05
N LYS A 131 3.57 -5.61 13.53
CA LYS A 131 3.79 -5.69 12.10
C LYS A 131 2.84 -6.71 11.45
N GLN A 132 2.13 -6.31 10.40
CA GLN A 132 1.19 -7.15 9.66
C GLN A 132 1.22 -6.84 8.15
N HIS A 133 0.95 -7.87 7.35
CA HIS A 133 0.82 -7.75 5.90
C HIS A 133 -0.61 -8.13 5.48
N PHE A 134 -1.25 -7.26 4.71
CA PHE A 134 -2.63 -7.40 4.28
C PHE A 134 -2.71 -7.49 2.76
N PHE A 135 -3.47 -8.45 2.26
CA PHE A 135 -3.91 -8.47 0.86
C PHE A 135 -5.36 -8.01 0.86
N LEU A 136 -5.72 -6.97 0.12
CA LEU A 136 -7.09 -6.46 0.06
C LEU A 136 -7.63 -6.54 -1.36
N LYS A 137 -8.94 -6.76 -1.47
CA LYS A 137 -9.67 -6.76 -2.73
C LYS A 137 -11.00 -6.01 -2.57
N LYS A 138 -11.60 -5.66 -3.71
CA LYS A 138 -12.98 -5.20 -3.78
C LYS A 138 -13.93 -6.19 -3.07
N SER A 139 -14.87 -5.67 -2.29
CA SER A 139 -15.93 -6.46 -1.65
C SER A 139 -16.95 -7.04 -2.63
#